data_AF-A0A4U3KEE3-F1
#
_entry.id   AF-A0A4U3KEE3-F1
#
_cell.length_a   1.000
_cell.length_b   1.000
_cell.length_c   1.000
_cell.angle_alpha   90.00
_cell.angle_beta   90.00
_cell.angle_gamma   90.00
#
_symmetry.space_group_name_H-M   'P 1'
#
loop_
_entity.id
_entity.type
_entity.pdbx_description
1 polymer ?
#
loop_
_entity_poly.entity_id
_entity_poly.type
_entity_poly.pdbx_seq_one_letter_code
_entity_poly.pdbx_strand_id
1 'polypeptide(L)'
;KLEVKDSTIYVGDKWKPEDNFVSATDKTGQDVPFEKIDVQGTVNVDKIGDYEIVYKNGTKEAKAIVHVRDDSRLQVKDTTIYVGDSWKPEENFVSATDKTGQDVPFEKITVSGQVDNTKAGVYPIVYSYEGKEETAHVTVKPDQSKLEVKDTTIYVGDSWKPEDNFVS
;
A
#
# COMPACT_ATOMS: atom_id res chain seq x y z
N LYS A 1 23.00 -22.61 -31.82
CA LYS A 1 22.37 -21.34 -31.36
C LYS A 1 22.12 -21.45 -29.85
N LEU A 2 22.04 -20.34 -29.12
CA LEU A 2 21.54 -20.29 -27.74
C LEU A 2 20.76 -18.98 -27.59
N GLU A 3 19.52 -19.07 -27.13
CA GLU A 3 18.60 -17.96 -26.98
C GLU A 3 17.92 -18.04 -25.61
N VAL A 4 17.96 -16.91 -24.93
CA VAL A 4 17.37 -16.71 -23.60
C VAL A 4 16.63 -15.38 -23.61
N LYS A 5 15.72 -15.19 -22.68
CA LYS A 5 14.95 -13.96 -22.50
C LYS A 5 15.07 -13.49 -21.07
N ASP A 6 14.88 -12.19 -20.85
CA ASP A 6 14.73 -11.64 -19.50
C ASP A 6 13.35 -11.99 -18.93
N SER A 7 13.21 -11.90 -17.61
CA SER A 7 11.92 -12.11 -16.92
C SER A 7 11.76 -11.16 -15.75
N THR A 8 10.51 -10.86 -15.42
CA THR A 8 10.15 -10.15 -14.19
C THR A 8 9.33 -11.09 -13.33
N ILE A 9 9.73 -11.18 -12.07
CA ILE A 9 9.01 -11.91 -11.01
C ILE A 9 8.85 -10.98 -9.81
N TYR A 10 7.91 -11.29 -8.94
CA TYR A 10 7.69 -10.52 -7.72
C TYR A 10 8.24 -11.25 -6.50
N VAL A 11 8.50 -10.50 -5.43
CA VAL A 11 9.06 -11.08 -4.18
C VAL A 11 8.25 -12.30 -3.74
N GLY A 12 8.97 -13.39 -3.44
CA GLY A 12 8.43 -14.69 -3.02
C GLY A 12 7.87 -15.56 -4.14
N ASP A 13 7.88 -15.11 -5.40
CA ASP A 13 7.49 -15.95 -6.54
C ASP A 13 8.48 -17.10 -6.73
N LYS A 14 7.98 -18.23 -7.25
CA LYS A 14 8.84 -19.33 -7.66
C LYS A 14 9.44 -19.01 -9.02
N TRP A 15 10.73 -19.25 -9.15
CA TRP A 15 11.46 -19.11 -10.40
C TRP A 15 12.40 -20.28 -10.61
N LYS A 16 12.56 -20.70 -11.86
CA LYS A 16 13.56 -21.69 -12.27
C LYS A 16 14.26 -21.24 -13.56
N PRO A 17 15.51 -21.64 -13.81
CA PRO A 17 16.26 -21.15 -14.98
C PRO A 17 15.61 -21.48 -16.34
N GLU A 18 14.79 -22.53 -16.42
CA GLU A 18 14.00 -22.89 -17.59
C GLU A 18 13.06 -21.77 -18.04
N ASP A 19 12.58 -20.94 -17.11
CA ASP A 19 11.59 -19.89 -17.40
C ASP A 19 12.16 -18.81 -18.35
N ASN A 20 13.48 -18.65 -18.36
CA ASN A 20 14.22 -17.71 -19.19
C ASN A 20 14.89 -18.40 -20.42
N PHE A 21 14.89 -19.72 -20.50
CA PHE A 21 15.40 -20.44 -21.66
C PHE A 21 14.40 -20.42 -22.82
N VAL A 22 14.85 -20.06 -24.01
CA VAL A 22 13.99 -20.03 -25.22
C VAL A 22 14.33 -21.20 -26.13
N SER A 23 15.57 -21.30 -26.58
CA SER A 23 16.01 -22.41 -27.45
C SER A 23 17.53 -22.55 -27.50
N ALA A 24 17.99 -23.75 -27.86
CA ALA A 24 19.37 -23.98 -28.21
C ALA A 24 19.46 -25.00 -29.35
N THR A 25 20.45 -24.84 -30.22
CA THR A 25 20.76 -25.79 -31.28
C THR A 25 22.25 -26.08 -31.34
N ASP A 26 22.61 -27.29 -31.78
CA ASP A 26 23.99 -27.71 -31.94
C ASP A 26 24.59 -27.23 -33.28
N LYS A 27 25.81 -27.70 -33.60
CA LYS A 27 26.52 -27.34 -34.84
C LYS A 27 25.85 -27.85 -36.12
N THR A 28 24.96 -28.84 -36.01
CA THR A 28 24.18 -29.38 -37.13
C THR A 28 22.80 -28.74 -37.25
N GLY A 29 22.43 -27.89 -36.29
CA GLY A 29 21.12 -27.26 -36.21
C GLY A 29 20.07 -28.10 -35.45
N GLN A 30 20.46 -29.24 -34.87
CA GLN A 30 19.56 -30.03 -34.04
C GLN A 30 19.31 -29.36 -32.69
N ASP A 31 18.08 -29.43 -32.19
CA ASP A 31 17.71 -28.87 -30.88
C ASP A 31 18.49 -29.52 -29.74
N VAL A 32 18.94 -28.67 -28.82
CA VAL A 32 19.60 -29.06 -27.58
C VAL A 32 18.61 -28.86 -26.44
N PRO A 33 18.27 -29.93 -25.69
CA PRO A 33 17.33 -29.83 -24.59
C PRO A 33 17.96 -29.10 -23.39
N PHE A 34 17.11 -28.50 -22.55
CA PHE A 34 17.54 -27.64 -21.44
C PHE A 34 18.49 -28.33 -20.46
N GLU A 35 18.31 -29.62 -20.23
CA GLU A 35 19.12 -30.43 -19.29
C GLU A 35 20.60 -30.53 -19.70
N LYS A 36 20.94 -30.14 -20.93
CA LYS A 36 22.33 -30.07 -21.43
C LYS A 36 22.93 -28.66 -21.36
N ILE A 37 22.16 -27.67 -20.90
CA ILE A 37 22.59 -26.28 -20.77
C ILE A 37 23.25 -26.11 -19.40
N ASP A 38 24.48 -25.60 -19.38
CA ASP A 38 25.15 -25.20 -18.15
C ASP A 38 24.62 -23.82 -17.72
N VAL A 39 24.18 -23.71 -16.47
CA VAL A 39 23.55 -22.50 -15.92
C VAL A 39 24.38 -22.04 -14.73
N GLN A 40 24.80 -20.77 -14.78
CA GLN A 40 25.59 -20.13 -13.74
C GLN A 40 24.84 -18.91 -13.22
N GLY A 41 24.90 -18.72 -11.90
CA GLY A 41 24.15 -17.68 -11.19
C GLY A 41 22.98 -18.25 -10.40
N THR A 42 22.43 -17.41 -9.52
CA THR A 42 21.30 -17.75 -8.65
C THR A 42 20.41 -16.52 -8.49
N VAL A 43 19.10 -16.74 -8.45
CA VAL A 43 18.13 -15.68 -8.14
C VAL A 43 17.72 -15.81 -6.68
N ASN A 44 17.83 -14.72 -5.91
CA ASN A 44 17.18 -14.65 -4.60
C ASN A 44 15.80 -14.01 -4.77
N VAL A 45 14.77 -14.85 -4.80
CA VAL A 45 13.38 -14.44 -5.05
C VAL A 45 12.77 -13.64 -3.89
N ASP A 46 13.41 -13.64 -2.72
CA ASP A 46 12.93 -12.91 -1.54
C ASP A 46 13.54 -11.50 -1.45
N LYS A 47 14.40 -11.12 -2.41
CA LYS A 47 15.11 -9.85 -2.40
C LYS A 47 15.00 -9.15 -3.74
N ILE A 48 14.43 -7.94 -3.72
CA ILE A 48 14.36 -7.03 -4.87
C ILE A 48 15.76 -6.84 -5.47
N GLY A 49 15.85 -6.93 -6.79
CA GLY A 49 17.09 -6.75 -7.52
C GLY A 49 17.03 -7.34 -8.92
N ASP A 50 18.07 -7.03 -9.68
CA ASP A 50 18.28 -7.61 -11.00
C ASP A 50 19.37 -8.69 -10.88
N TYR A 51 19.04 -9.92 -11.27
CA TYR A 51 19.92 -11.09 -11.14
C TYR A 51 20.33 -11.56 -12.53
N GLU A 52 21.63 -11.52 -12.83
CA GLU A 52 22.16 -12.04 -14.10
C GLU A 52 22.34 -13.56 -14.02
N ILE A 53 21.79 -14.26 -15.00
CA ILE A 53 21.94 -15.71 -15.17
C ILE A 53 22.62 -15.97 -16.50
N VAL A 54 23.69 -16.76 -16.45
CA VAL A 54 24.53 -17.08 -17.61
C VAL A 54 24.24 -18.51 -18.05
N TYR A 55 23.82 -18.67 -19.30
CA TYR A 55 23.53 -19.96 -19.93
C TYR A 55 24.64 -20.29 -20.92
N LYS A 56 25.08 -21.54 -20.92
CA LYS A 56 26.16 -22.02 -21.79
C LYS A 56 25.77 -23.29 -22.53
N ASN A 57 26.02 -23.28 -23.84
CA ASN A 57 25.92 -24.45 -24.71
C ASN A 57 27.26 -24.60 -25.46
N GLY A 58 28.16 -25.40 -24.88
CA GLY A 58 29.55 -25.48 -25.32
C GLY A 58 30.25 -24.12 -25.16
N THR A 59 30.77 -23.56 -26.26
CA THR A 59 31.45 -22.25 -26.26
C THR A 59 30.50 -21.07 -26.46
N LYS A 60 29.19 -21.31 -26.64
CA LYS A 60 28.19 -20.25 -26.78
C LYS A 60 27.68 -19.86 -25.40
N GLU A 61 27.60 -18.56 -25.17
CA GLU A 61 27.09 -17.97 -23.94
C GLU A 61 25.93 -17.04 -24.29
N ALA A 62 24.90 -17.04 -23.46
CA ALA A 62 23.83 -16.06 -23.47
C ALA A 62 23.47 -15.69 -22.03
N LYS A 63 23.00 -14.47 -21.82
CA LYS A 63 22.68 -13.93 -20.50
C LYS A 63 21.23 -13.52 -20.46
N ALA A 64 20.56 -13.83 -19.36
CA ALA A 64 19.24 -13.34 -19.03
C ALA A 64 19.29 -12.58 -17.71
N ILE A 65 18.50 -11.52 -17.60
CA ILE A 65 18.28 -10.79 -16.37
C ILE A 65 16.92 -11.19 -15.80
N VAL A 66 16.91 -11.57 -14.52
CA VAL A 66 15.70 -11.81 -13.75
C VAL A 66 15.49 -10.62 -12.82
N HIS A 67 14.43 -9.86 -13.07
CA HIS A 67 14.04 -8.71 -12.27
C HIS A 67 13.11 -9.17 -11.14
N VAL A 68 13.58 -9.15 -9.89
CA VAL A 68 12.74 -9.36 -8.71
C VAL A 68 12.22 -8.00 -8.26
N ARG A 69 10.90 -7.81 -8.26
CA ARG A 69 10.23 -6.54 -7.97
C ARG A 69 9.22 -6.67 -6.83
N ASP A 70 8.84 -5.53 -6.25
CA ASP A 70 7.72 -5.39 -5.33
C ASP A 70 7.13 -4.00 -5.53
N ASP A 71 5.99 -3.95 -6.19
CA ASP A 71 5.28 -2.71 -6.52
C ASP A 71 4.16 -2.41 -5.50
N SER A 72 4.14 -3.11 -4.36
CA SER A 72 3.14 -2.86 -3.33
C SER A 72 3.30 -1.48 -2.71
N ARG A 73 2.17 -0.86 -2.39
CA ARG A 73 2.10 0.46 -1.75
C ARG A 73 0.99 0.44 -0.73
N LEU A 74 1.16 1.22 0.31
CA LEU A 74 0.11 1.56 1.26
C LEU A 74 0.21 3.06 1.47
N GLN A 75 -0.91 3.76 1.35
CA GLN A 75 -0.96 5.20 1.57
C GLN A 75 -2.15 5.54 2.45
N VAL A 76 -1.86 6.33 3.47
CA VAL A 76 -2.84 6.89 4.40
C VAL A 76 -2.65 8.40 4.48
N LYS A 77 -3.62 9.09 5.05
CA LYS A 77 -3.57 10.53 5.31
C LYS A 77 -4.02 10.81 6.73
N ASP A 78 -3.59 11.93 7.27
CA ASP A 78 -4.08 12.45 8.55
C ASP A 78 -5.47 13.09 8.39
N THR A 79 -6.24 13.11 9.48
CA THR A 79 -7.57 13.75 9.51
C THR A 79 -7.71 14.57 10.78
N THR A 80 -8.45 15.68 10.70
CA THR A 80 -8.86 16.47 11.87
C THR A 80 -10.36 16.39 12.03
N ILE A 81 -10.81 16.07 13.24
CA ILE A 81 -12.21 16.07 13.66
C ILE A 81 -12.35 16.92 14.93
N TYR A 82 -13.59 17.25 15.32
CA TYR A 82 -13.89 17.92 16.58
C TYR A 82 -14.48 16.94 17.60
N VAL A 83 -14.45 17.31 18.88
CA VAL A 83 -15.05 16.51 19.95
C VAL A 83 -16.52 16.23 19.63
N GLY A 84 -16.90 14.95 19.64
CA GLY A 84 -18.24 14.48 19.32
C GLY A 84 -18.44 14.04 17.87
N ASP A 85 -17.54 14.40 16.95
CA ASP A 85 -17.62 13.97 15.56
C ASP A 85 -17.42 12.46 15.43
N SER A 86 -18.17 11.83 14.54
CA SER A 86 -17.91 10.45 14.14
C SER A 86 -16.69 10.36 13.24
N TRP A 87 -15.94 9.27 13.36
CA TRP A 87 -14.80 8.98 12.50
C TRP A 87 -14.75 7.49 12.17
N LYS A 88 -14.34 7.18 10.93
CA LYS A 88 -14.08 5.80 10.49
C LYS A 88 -12.68 5.65 9.89
N PRO A 89 -12.01 4.50 10.05
CA PRO A 89 -10.70 4.25 9.47
C PRO A 89 -10.60 4.47 7.95
N GLU A 90 -11.66 4.18 7.20
CA GLU A 90 -11.76 4.38 5.76
C GLU A 90 -11.47 5.82 5.35
N GLU A 91 -11.78 6.79 6.22
CA GLU A 91 -11.59 8.22 5.93
C GLU A 91 -10.12 8.61 5.81
N ASN A 92 -9.23 7.85 6.45
CA ASN A 92 -7.78 8.07 6.43
C ASN A 92 -7.07 7.16 5.43
N PHE A 93 -7.76 6.17 4.84
CA PHE A 93 -7.20 5.34 3.78
C PHE A 93 -7.20 6.11 2.45
N VAL A 94 -6.06 6.10 1.74
CA VAL A 94 -5.93 6.74 0.42
C VAL A 94 -5.94 5.68 -0.68
N SER A 95 -5.00 4.74 -0.61
CA SER A 95 -4.89 3.64 -1.58
C SER A 95 -3.94 2.56 -1.06
N ALA A 96 -4.03 1.38 -1.66
CA ALA A 96 -3.03 0.34 -1.52
C ALA A 96 -2.91 -0.44 -2.84
N THR A 97 -1.71 -0.96 -3.11
CA THR A 97 -1.45 -1.90 -4.21
C THR A 97 -0.73 -3.14 -3.68
N ASP A 98 -0.98 -4.29 -4.27
CA ASP A 98 -0.26 -5.53 -3.98
C ASP A 98 1.13 -5.55 -4.66
N LYS A 99 1.89 -6.62 -4.44
CA LYS A 99 3.25 -6.74 -4.98
C LYS A 99 3.33 -6.63 -6.50
N THR A 100 2.23 -6.88 -7.22
CA THR A 100 2.12 -6.77 -8.69
C THR A 100 1.63 -5.41 -9.15
N GLY A 101 1.36 -4.49 -8.23
CA GLY A 101 0.82 -3.17 -8.50
C GLY A 101 -0.70 -3.14 -8.68
N GLN A 102 -1.41 -4.23 -8.39
CA GLN A 102 -2.87 -4.26 -8.48
C GLN A 102 -3.50 -3.59 -7.26
N ASP A 103 -4.55 -2.79 -7.47
CA ASP A 103 -5.28 -2.12 -6.40
C ASP A 103 -5.82 -3.11 -5.35
N VAL A 104 -5.61 -2.76 -4.09
CA VAL A 104 -6.06 -3.51 -2.92
C VAL A 104 -7.21 -2.73 -2.25
N PRO A 105 -8.39 -3.35 -2.12
CA PRO A 105 -9.53 -2.69 -1.51
C PRO A 105 -9.36 -2.60 0.02
N PHE A 106 -10.03 -1.62 0.63
CA PHE A 106 -9.87 -1.32 2.06
C PHE A 106 -10.18 -2.51 2.97
N GLU A 107 -11.10 -3.38 2.58
CA GLU A 107 -11.53 -4.55 3.36
C GLU A 107 -10.40 -5.58 3.58
N LYS A 108 -9.31 -5.49 2.82
CA LYS A 108 -8.11 -6.32 3.02
C LYS A 108 -7.07 -5.65 3.93
N ILE A 109 -7.25 -4.38 4.26
CA ILE A 109 -6.32 -3.63 5.11
C ILE A 109 -6.61 -3.94 6.57
N THR A 110 -5.57 -4.31 7.31
CA THR A 110 -5.68 -4.46 8.76
C THR A 110 -5.46 -3.11 9.42
N VAL A 111 -6.37 -2.71 10.30
CA VAL A 111 -6.29 -1.44 11.04
C VAL A 111 -6.17 -1.72 12.52
N SER A 112 -5.24 -1.03 13.18
CA SER A 112 -5.06 -1.07 14.63
C SER A 112 -4.93 0.33 15.23
N GLY A 113 -5.39 0.47 16.47
CA GLY A 113 -5.54 1.76 17.15
C GLY A 113 -7.00 2.13 17.36
N GLN A 114 -7.24 3.12 18.22
CA GLN A 114 -8.56 3.63 18.55
C GLN A 114 -8.51 5.15 18.68
N VAL A 115 -9.57 5.81 18.22
CA VAL A 115 -9.78 7.24 18.39
C VAL A 115 -10.80 7.45 19.51
N ASP A 116 -10.42 8.17 20.56
CA ASP A 116 -11.39 8.70 21.52
C ASP A 116 -11.86 10.08 21.04
N ASN A 117 -13.00 10.10 20.35
CA ASN A 117 -13.61 11.32 19.83
C ASN A 117 -14.30 12.18 20.91
N THR A 118 -14.29 11.76 22.17
CA THR A 118 -14.82 12.56 23.29
C THR A 118 -13.75 13.45 23.92
N LYS A 119 -12.48 13.21 23.58
CA LYS A 119 -11.33 13.89 24.18
C LYS A 119 -10.41 14.45 23.11
N ALA A 120 -10.13 15.75 23.22
CA ALA A 120 -9.14 16.39 22.37
C ALA A 120 -7.75 15.73 22.52
N GLY A 121 -7.08 15.50 21.41
CA GLY A 121 -5.83 14.76 21.35
C GLY A 121 -5.45 14.36 19.94
N VAL A 122 -4.30 13.69 19.81
CA VAL A 122 -3.84 13.09 18.55
C VAL A 122 -3.76 11.58 18.77
N TYR A 123 -4.46 10.83 17.92
CA TYR A 123 -4.59 9.38 18.02
C TYR A 123 -3.93 8.74 16.80
N PRO A 124 -2.84 7.96 16.96
CA PRO A 124 -2.21 7.25 15.88
C PRO A 124 -3.00 5.98 15.53
N ILE A 125 -3.25 5.78 14.24
CA ILE A 125 -3.92 4.60 13.68
C ILE A 125 -2.98 3.97 12.68
N VAL A 126 -2.65 2.70 12.91
CA VAL A 126 -1.72 1.95 12.06
C VAL A 126 -2.51 1.09 11.09
N TYR A 127 -2.20 1.24 9.81
CA TYR A 127 -2.73 0.47 8.70
C TYR A 127 -1.64 -0.48 8.23
N SER A 128 -1.99 -1.74 7.97
CA SER A 128 -1.02 -2.72 7.51
C SER A 128 -1.58 -3.65 6.43
N TYR A 129 -0.72 -4.00 5.47
CA TYR A 129 -1.02 -4.96 4.41
C TYR A 129 0.27 -5.66 3.94
N GLU A 130 0.27 -6.99 3.89
CA GLU A 130 1.39 -7.83 3.43
C GLU A 130 2.78 -7.42 3.97
N GLY A 131 2.85 -7.03 5.25
CA GLY A 131 4.09 -6.63 5.92
C GLY A 131 4.49 -5.17 5.74
N LYS A 132 3.72 -4.37 4.98
CA LYS A 132 3.85 -2.90 4.96
C LYS A 132 2.97 -2.29 6.03
N GLU A 133 3.47 -1.22 6.65
CA GLU A 133 2.77 -0.46 7.69
C GLU A 133 2.86 1.04 7.39
N GLU A 134 1.75 1.73 7.58
CA GLU A 134 1.67 3.19 7.54
C GLU A 134 0.84 3.70 8.71
N THR A 135 1.18 4.88 9.24
CA THR A 135 0.48 5.46 10.38
C THR A 135 -0.22 6.75 9.99
N ALA A 136 -1.53 6.81 10.18
CA ALA A 136 -2.32 8.03 10.10
C ALA A 136 -2.55 8.63 11.49
N HIS A 137 -2.58 9.94 11.59
CA HIS A 137 -2.90 10.67 12.81
C HIS A 137 -4.30 11.29 12.71
N VAL A 138 -5.16 10.92 13.66
CA VAL A 138 -6.47 11.55 13.83
C VAL A 138 -6.38 12.59 14.94
N THR A 139 -6.50 13.86 14.56
CA THR A 139 -6.47 14.99 15.49
C THR A 139 -7.89 15.34 15.91
N VAL A 140 -8.23 15.13 17.18
CA VAL A 140 -9.48 15.58 17.79
C VAL A 140 -9.25 16.95 18.41
N LYS A 141 -9.90 17.98 17.89
CA LYS A 141 -9.86 19.34 18.45
C LYS A 141 -11.05 19.58 19.39
N PRO A 142 -10.91 20.39 20.45
CA PRO A 142 -12.04 20.76 21.27
C PRO A 142 -13.08 21.51 20.42
N ASP A 143 -14.36 21.24 20.67
CA ASP A 143 -15.42 22.10 20.14
C ASP A 143 -15.39 23.44 20.89
N GLN A 144 -15.21 24.53 20.14
CA GLN A 144 -15.18 25.90 20.67
C GLN A 144 -16.52 26.62 20.50
N SER A 145 -17.56 25.92 20.03
CA SER A 145 -18.91 26.45 19.91
C SER A 145 -19.39 26.95 21.28
N LYS A 146 -19.74 28.22 21.34
CA LYS A 146 -20.20 28.90 22.54
C LYS A 146 -21.62 29.40 22.30
N LEU A 147 -22.55 28.99 23.15
CA LEU A 147 -23.90 29.55 23.19
C LEU A 147 -24.02 30.43 24.42
N GLU A 148 -24.08 31.74 24.21
CA GLU A 148 -24.33 32.71 25.26
C GLU A 148 -25.76 33.23 25.15
N VAL A 149 -26.51 33.06 26.23
CA VAL A 149 -27.86 33.60 26.36
C VAL A 149 -27.93 34.50 27.59
N LYS A 150 -28.85 35.46 27.54
CA LYS A 150 -29.20 36.34 28.65
C LYS A 150 -30.62 36.05 29.11
N ASP A 151 -30.86 36.28 30.39
CA ASP A 151 -32.21 36.30 30.94
C ASP A 151 -32.94 37.56 30.46
N THR A 152 -34.22 37.41 30.09
CA THR A 152 -35.08 38.52 29.69
C THR A 152 -36.33 38.50 30.56
N THR A 153 -36.67 39.65 31.15
CA THR A 153 -37.96 39.85 31.81
C THR A 153 -38.91 40.55 30.85
N ILE A 154 -40.08 39.95 30.61
CA ILE A 154 -41.14 40.52 29.77
C ILE A 154 -42.41 40.74 30.60
N TYR A 155 -43.23 41.70 30.19
CA TYR A 155 -44.52 41.99 30.81
C TYR A 155 -45.67 41.31 30.07
N VAL A 156 -46.82 41.20 30.74
CA VAL A 156 -48.02 40.58 30.18
C VAL A 156 -48.48 41.37 28.94
N GLY A 157 -48.50 40.70 27.79
CA GLY A 157 -48.87 41.28 26.50
C GLY A 157 -47.69 41.62 25.58
N ASP A 158 -46.45 41.53 26.09
CA ASP A 158 -45.26 41.72 25.27
C ASP A 158 -45.11 40.61 24.23
N SER A 159 -44.67 40.99 23.04
CA SER A 159 -44.23 40.02 22.03
C SER A 159 -42.78 39.64 22.32
N TRP A 160 -42.54 38.36 22.56
CA TRP A 160 -41.21 37.80 22.77
C TRP A 160 -40.87 36.79 21.69
N LYS A 161 -39.60 36.75 21.28
CA LYS A 161 -39.05 35.72 20.42
C LYS A 161 -37.82 35.06 21.05
N PRO A 162 -37.57 33.76 20.81
CA PRO A 162 -36.36 33.08 21.28
C PRO A 162 -35.06 33.82 20.99
N GLU A 163 -34.99 34.52 19.85
CA GLU A 163 -33.84 35.32 19.44
C GLU A 163 -33.48 36.45 20.44
N ASP A 164 -34.45 36.96 21.21
CA ASP A 164 -34.25 38.06 22.16
C ASP A 164 -33.33 37.69 23.33
N ASN A 165 -33.13 36.39 23.57
CA ASN A 165 -32.29 35.85 24.62
C ASN A 165 -30.86 35.57 24.19
N PHE A 166 -30.50 35.65 22.90
CA PHE A 166 -29.12 35.44 22.47
C PHE A 166 -28.26 36.69 22.75
N VAL A 167 -27.01 36.48 23.18
CA VAL A 167 -26.01 37.55 23.34
C VAL A 167 -25.31 37.75 21.98
N SER A 168 -25.28 38.99 21.48
CA SER A 168 -24.61 39.40 20.24
C SER A 168 -23.20 39.92 20.49
#